data_AF-A0A090WKL2-F1
#
_entry.id   AF-A0A090WKL2-F1
#
_cell.length_a   1.000
_cell.length_b   1.000
_cell.length_c   1.000
_cell.angle_alpha   90.00
_cell.angle_beta   90.00
_cell.angle_gamma   90.00
#
_symmetry.space_group_name_H-M   'P 1'
#
loop_
_entity.id
_entity.type
_entity.pdbx_description
1 polymer ?
#
loop_
_entity_poly.entity_id
_entity_poly.type
_entity_poly.pdbx_seq_one_letter_code
_entity_poly.pdbx_strand_id
1 'polypeptide(L)'
;MLYVLDAWDRYFDYRFWWIHAMTLVWVLFTLILYVLEPLILHKLFKKYVEENPSKTFSILHKAHWFLLILSLITTAGAVAGSHGWFFIK
;
A
#
# COMPACT_ATOMS: atom_id res chain seq x y z
N MET A 1 13.44 -9.29 8.55
CA MET A 1 14.50 -8.27 8.57
C MET A 1 14.54 -7.48 9.88
N LEU A 2 13.46 -6.83 10.31
CA LEU A 2 13.48 -6.04 11.56
C LEU A 2 13.84 -6.86 12.81
N TYR A 3 13.30 -8.08 12.91
CA TYR A 3 13.66 -9.02 13.98
C TYR A 3 15.14 -9.43 13.98
N VAL A 4 15.72 -9.66 12.80
CA VAL A 4 17.13 -10.07 12.68
C VAL A 4 18.09 -8.91 12.94
N LEU A 5 17.69 -7.69 12.60
CA LEU A 5 18.46 -6.46 12.80
C LEU A 5 18.23 -5.82 14.18
N ASP A 6 17.42 -6.45 15.04
CA ASP A 6 16.91 -5.89 16.30
C ASP A 6 16.46 -4.42 16.16
N ALA A 7 15.76 -4.15 15.05
CA ALA A 7 15.50 -2.80 14.56
C ALA A 7 14.06 -2.35 14.81
N TRP A 8 13.36 -3.00 15.74
CA TRP A 8 11.98 -2.67 16.08
C TRP A 8 11.83 -1.26 16.61
N ASP A 9 12.85 -0.75 17.31
CA ASP A 9 12.85 0.62 17.83
C ASP A 9 12.75 1.69 16.73
N ARG A 10 13.09 1.35 15.48
CA ARG A 10 12.91 2.25 14.33
C ARG A 10 11.44 2.61 14.08
N TYR A 11 10.48 1.86 14.63
CA TYR A 11 9.08 2.27 14.61
C TYR A 11 8.77 3.48 15.49
N PHE A 12 9.57 3.74 16.53
CA PHE A 12 9.38 4.91 17.39
C PHE A 12 10.06 6.17 16.86
N ASP A 13 10.85 6.02 15.80
CA ASP A 13 11.63 7.10 15.22
C ASP A 13 11.05 7.52 13.87
N TYR A 14 10.54 8.75 13.82
CA TYR A 14 9.95 9.36 12.63
C TYR A 14 10.92 9.45 11.44
N ARG A 15 12.24 9.38 11.67
CA ARG A 15 13.23 9.33 10.59
C ARG A 15 13.01 8.12 9.68
N PHE A 16 12.50 7.01 10.22
CA PHE A 16 12.22 5.77 9.49
C PHE A 16 10.76 5.67 9.02
N TRP A 17 10.16 6.79 8.62
CA TRP A 17 8.76 6.87 8.16
C TRP A 17 8.41 5.84 7.07
N TRP A 18 9.38 5.44 6.23
CA TRP A 18 9.16 4.43 5.19
C TRP A 18 8.80 3.05 5.75
N ILE A 19 9.22 2.72 6.98
CA ILE A 19 8.83 1.48 7.65
C ILE A 19 7.32 1.51 7.93
N HIS A 20 6.79 2.65 8.35
CA HIS A 20 5.36 2.81 8.60
C HIS A 20 4.57 2.83 7.29
N ALA A 21 5.09 3.52 6.28
CA ALA A 21 4.48 3.54 4.96
C ALA A 21 4.42 2.14 4.33
N MET A 22 5.48 1.33 4.49
CA MET A 22 5.50 -0.06 4.04
C MET A 22 4.42 -0.90 4.73
N THR A 23 4.31 -0.78 6.06
CA THR A 23 3.27 -1.48 6.82
C THR A 23 1.87 -1.00 6.45
N LEU A 24 1.68 0.30 6.23
CA LEU A 24 0.42 0.86 5.78
C LEU A 24 0.00 0.32 4.41
N VAL A 25 0.92 0.34 3.43
CA VAL A 25 0.68 -0.25 2.10
C VAL A 25 0.32 -1.73 2.21
N TRP A 26 1.05 -2.47 3.04
CA TRP A 26 0.78 -3.90 3.28
C TRP A 26 -0.61 -4.14 3.88
N VAL A 27 -1.01 -3.37 4.89
CA VAL A 27 -2.35 -3.45 5.50
C VAL A 27 -3.42 -3.10 4.47
N LEU A 28 -3.23 -2.02 3.70
CA LEU A 28 -4.17 -1.62 2.65
C LEU A 28 -4.38 -2.73 1.62
N PHE A 29 -3.30 -3.31 1.10
CA PHE A 29 -3.40 -4.42 0.15
C PHE A 29 -4.10 -5.64 0.75
N THR A 30 -3.74 -6.00 1.98
CA THR A 30 -4.35 -7.14 2.67
C THR A 30 -5.85 -6.94 2.85
N LEU A 31 -6.28 -5.76 3.30
CA LEU A 31 -7.70 -5.43 3.42
C LEU A 31 -8.40 -5.43 2.07
N ILE A 32 -7.76 -4.92 1.02
CA ILE A 32 -8.35 -4.89 -0.31
C ILE A 32 -8.60 -6.31 -0.84
N LEU A 33 -7.60 -7.19 -0.79
CA LEU A 33 -7.66 -8.54 -1.36
C LEU A 33 -8.45 -9.52 -0.49
N TYR A 34 -8.35 -9.44 0.83
CA TYR A 34 -8.96 -10.44 1.72
C TYR A 34 -10.27 -9.99 2.34
N VAL A 35 -10.59 -8.69 2.35
CA VAL A 35 -11.83 -8.17 2.95
C VAL A 35 -12.73 -7.55 1.89
N LEU A 36 -12.26 -6.52 1.18
CA LEU A 36 -13.07 -5.82 0.17
C LEU A 36 -13.37 -6.71 -1.03
N GLU A 37 -12.40 -7.47 -1.52
CA GLU A 37 -12.56 -8.34 -2.67
C GLU A 37 -13.69 -9.37 -2.49
N PRO A 38 -13.64 -10.25 -1.46
CA PRO A 38 -14.68 -11.26 -1.26
C PRO A 38 -16.02 -10.70 -0.79
N LEU A 39 -16.05 -9.66 0.06
CA LEU A 39 -17.29 -9.19 0.67
C LEU A 39 -18.09 -8.25 -0.23
N ILE A 40 -17.41 -7.36 -0.93
CA ILE A 40 -18.03 -6.22 -1.62
C ILE A 40 -17.83 -6.37 -3.12
N LEU A 41 -16.57 -6.46 -3.55
CA LEU A 41 -16.22 -6.41 -4.96
C LEU A 41 -16.74 -7.64 -5.71
N HIS A 42 -16.76 -8.84 -5.14
CA HIS A 42 -17.27 -10.02 -5.84
C HIS A 42 -18.75 -9.88 -6.23
N LYS A 43 -19.59 -9.37 -5.32
CA LYS A 43 -21.02 -9.11 -5.58
C LYS A 43 -21.23 -7.89 -6.48
N LEU A 44 -20.46 -6.83 -6.25
CA LEU A 44 -20.55 -5.61 -7.05
C LEU A 44 -20.07 -5.83 -8.47
N PHE A 45 -18.96 -6.54 -8.71
CA PHE A 45 -18.50 -6.87 -10.06
C PHE A 45 -19.54 -7.67 -10.81
N LYS A 46 -20.17 -8.67 -10.19
CA LYS A 46 -21.21 -9.45 -10.87
C LYS A 46 -22.38 -8.57 -11.32
N LYS A 47 -22.85 -7.67 -10.46
CA LYS A 47 -23.98 -6.76 -10.77
C LYS A 47 -23.60 -5.64 -11.74
N TYR A 48 -22.44 -5.01 -11.56
CA TYR A 48 -22.00 -3.87 -12.35
C TYR A 48 -21.37 -4.25 -13.69
N VAL A 49 -20.84 -5.46 -13.87
CA VAL A 49 -20.39 -5.95 -15.18
C VAL A 49 -21.57 -6.13 -16.14
N GLU A 50 -22.75 -6.50 -15.62
CA GLU A 50 -23.98 -6.57 -16.41
C GLU A 50 -24.52 -5.19 -16.78
N GLU A 51 -24.42 -4.19 -15.89
CA GLU A 51 -24.97 -2.85 -16.13
C GLU A 51 -23.99 -1.89 -16.84
N ASN A 52 -22.73 -1.79 -16.41
CA ASN A 52 -21.74 -0.81 -16.91
C ASN A 52 -20.28 -1.25 -16.63
N PRO A 53 -19.73 -2.20 -17.42
CA PRO A 53 -18.41 -2.78 -17.17
C PRO A 53 -17.26 -1.75 -17.25
N SER A 54 -17.34 -0.77 -18.17
CA SER A 54 -16.25 0.20 -18.41
C SER A 54 -15.97 1.12 -17.22
N LYS A 55 -16.99 1.58 -16.51
CA LYS A 55 -16.84 2.46 -15.34
C LYS A 55 -16.20 1.73 -14.16
N THR A 56 -16.61 0.48 -13.95
CA THR A 56 -16.13 -0.38 -12.87
C THR A 56 -14.65 -0.71 -13.02
N PHE A 57 -14.21 -1.04 -14.26
CA PHE A 57 -12.78 -1.20 -14.55
C PHE A 57 -11.98 0.09 -14.40
N SER A 58 -12.54 1.25 -14.76
CA SER A 58 -11.85 2.55 -14.59
C SER A 58 -11.59 2.88 -13.12
N ILE A 59 -12.53 2.59 -12.22
CA ILE A 59 -12.38 2.82 -10.77
C ILE A 59 -11.29 1.92 -10.19
N LEU A 60 -11.33 0.63 -10.51
CA LEU A 60 -10.28 -0.32 -10.13
C LEU A 60 -8.90 0.14 -10.58
N HIS A 61 -8.79 0.52 -11.86
CA HIS A 61 -7.52 0.91 -12.43
C HIS A 61 -6.96 2.18 -11.79
N LYS A 62 -7.82 3.17 -11.49
CA LYS A 62 -7.44 4.37 -10.73
C LYS A 62 -6.98 4.04 -9.32
N ALA A 63 -7.71 3.18 -8.61
CA ALA A 63 -7.34 2.74 -7.27
C ALA A 63 -5.98 2.02 -7.28
N HIS A 64 -5.77 1.15 -8.27
CA HIS A 64 -4.51 0.44 -8.44
C HIS A 64 -3.35 1.39 -8.74
N TRP A 65 -3.54 2.36 -9.64
CA TRP A 65 -2.53 3.39 -9.92
C TRP A 65 -2.17 4.21 -8.68
N PHE A 66 -3.15 4.57 -7.86
CA PHE A 66 -2.90 5.26 -6.60
C PHE A 66 -2.03 4.43 -5.66
N LEU A 67 -2.35 3.15 -5.48
CA LEU A 67 -1.56 2.23 -4.65
C LEU A 67 -0.15 2.00 -5.21
N LEU A 68 -0.01 1.94 -6.53
CA LEU A 68 1.28 1.82 -7.22
C LEU A 68 2.17 3.02 -6.91
N ILE A 69 1.64 4.23 -7.05
CA ILE A 69 2.38 5.47 -6.75
C ILE A 69 2.78 5.49 -5.27
N LEU A 70 1.87 5.16 -4.36
CA LEU A 70 2.16 5.08 -2.93
C LEU A 70 3.28 4.07 -2.62
N SER A 71 3.25 2.92 -3.28
CA SER A 71 4.27 1.87 -3.14
C SER A 71 5.63 2.31 -3.69
N LEU A 72 5.64 3.02 -4.82
CA LEU A 72 6.86 3.60 -5.41
C LEU A 72 7.48 4.66 -4.49
N ILE A 73 6.67 5.57 -3.93
CA ILE A 73 7.13 6.57 -2.96
C ILE A 73 7.73 5.90 -1.73
N THR A 74 7.06 4.88 -1.20
CA THR A 74 7.54 4.10 -0.05
C THR A 74 8.87 3.42 -0.35
N THR A 75 9.00 2.82 -1.54
CA THR A 75 10.22 2.14 -1.98
C THR A 75 11.37 3.13 -2.17
N ALA A 76 11.12 4.26 -2.82
CA ALA A 76 12.11 5.33 -2.98
C ALA A 76 12.58 5.86 -1.61
N GLY A 77 11.65 6.08 -0.67
CA GLY A 77 11.96 6.47 0.70
C GLY A 77 12.81 5.44 1.44
N ALA A 78 12.48 4.15 1.31
CA ALA A 78 13.24 3.07 1.92
C ALA A 78 14.66 2.95 1.34
N VAL A 79 14.82 3.08 0.02
CA VAL A 79 16.13 3.06 -0.64
C VAL A 79 16.97 4.28 -0.22
N ALA A 80 16.39 5.47 -0.26
CA ALA A 80 17.07 6.70 0.17
C ALA A 80 17.50 6.61 1.65
N GLY A 81 16.58 6.19 2.53
CA GLY A 81 16.85 5.99 3.96
C GLY A 81 17.93 4.95 4.23
N SER A 82 17.99 3.88 3.43
CA SER A 82 19.04 2.85 3.54
C SER A 82 20.42 3.37 3.10
N HIS A 83 20.48 4.37 2.21
CA HIS A 83 21.71 5.06 1.83
C HIS A 83 22.08 6.22 2.79
N GLY A 84 21.32 6.42 3.87
CA GLY A 84 21.58 7.45 4.87
C GLY A 84 20.97 8.82 4.55
N TRP A 85 20.09 8.93 3.55
CA TRP A 85 19.30 10.13 3.31
C TRP A 85 18.11 10.20 4.27
N PHE A 86 18.36 10.80 5.43
CA PHE A 86 17.31 11.15 6.38
C PHE A 86 16.81 12.57 6.06
N PHE A 87 15.58 12.68 5.55
CA PHE A 87 14.91 13.98 5.32
C PHE A 87 14.59 14.71 6.64
N ILE A 88 14.55 13.98 7.75
CA ILE A 88 14.31 14.48 9.10
C ILE A 88 15.63 14.29 9.86
N LYS A 89 16.17 15.39 10.40
CA LYS A 89 17.47 15.42 11.08
C LYS A 89 17.33 15.05 12.55
#